data_AF-A0A6N9AT53-F1
#
_entry.id   AF-A0A6N9AT53-F1
#
_cell.length_a   1.000
_cell.length_b   1.000
_cell.length_c   1.000
_cell.angle_alpha   90.00
_cell.angle_beta   90.00
_cell.angle_gamma   90.00
#
_symmetry.space_group_name_H-M   'P 1'
#
loop_
_entity.id
_entity.type
_entity.pdbx_description
1 polymer ?
#
loop_
_entity_poly.entity_id
_entity_poly.type
_entity_poly.pdbx_seq_one_letter_code
_entity_poly.pdbx_strand_id
1 'polypeptide(L)'
;LFLDLDVLSPRNSDVYHGSHSPDSELVVEWRALTLALLDRLAPLIRQELNLSQHSLPLGAILEGGTWATGRQLAFEKRANGDPPITVQSNGTIF
;
A
#
# COMPACT_ATOMS: atom_id res chain seq x y z
N LEU A 1 -3.05 1.48 -2.35
CA LEU A 1 -2.58 0.64 -3.48
C LEU A 1 -3.33 -0.69 -3.57
N PHE A 2 -2.94 -1.77 -2.88
CA PHE A 2 -3.54 -3.11 -3.15
C PHE A 2 -5.02 -3.24 -2.79
N LEU A 3 -5.50 -2.54 -1.77
CA LEU A 3 -6.93 -2.42 -1.49
C LEU A 3 -7.66 -1.58 -2.55
N ASP A 4 -7.04 -0.48 -3.00
CA ASP A 4 -7.63 0.38 -4.04
C ASP A 4 -7.60 -0.27 -5.44
N LEU A 5 -6.75 -1.28 -5.66
CA LEU A 5 -6.71 -2.05 -6.91
C LEU A 5 -7.43 -3.40 -6.79
N ASP A 6 -8.15 -3.64 -5.68
CA ASP A 6 -8.89 -4.87 -5.40
C ASP A 6 -8.03 -6.15 -5.44
N VAL A 7 -6.71 -6.02 -5.31
CA VAL A 7 -5.77 -7.15 -5.14
C VAL A 7 -5.95 -7.78 -3.75
N LEU A 8 -6.27 -6.94 -2.77
CA LEU A 8 -6.73 -7.35 -1.45
C LEU A 8 -8.17 -6.89 -1.27
N SER A 9 -8.96 -7.69 -0.57
CA SER A 9 -10.31 -7.32 -0.15
C SER A 9 -10.50 -7.73 1.32
N PRO A 10 -10.95 -6.82 2.19
CA PRO A 10 -11.26 -7.16 3.57
C PRO A 10 -12.42 -8.16 3.62
N ARG A 11 -12.34 -9.11 4.55
CA ARG A 11 -13.45 -10.06 4.79
C ARG A 11 -14.66 -9.37 5.41
N ASN A 12 -14.42 -8.34 6.23
CA ASN A 12 -15.44 -7.48 6.80
C ASN A 12 -15.26 -6.05 6.26
N SER A 13 -16.31 -5.46 5.69
CA SER A 13 -16.30 -4.07 5.21
C SER A 13 -16.20 -3.02 6.31
N ASP A 14 -16.50 -3.39 7.57
CA ASP A 14 -16.46 -2.47 8.71
C ASP A 14 -15.08 -1.83 8.93
N VAL A 15 -14.03 -2.45 8.40
CA VAL A 15 -12.65 -1.93 8.46
C VAL A 15 -12.50 -0.55 7.81
N TYR A 16 -13.40 -0.19 6.89
CA TYR A 16 -13.38 1.10 6.22
C TYR A 16 -14.02 2.23 7.05
N HIS A 17 -14.65 1.89 8.17
CA HIS A 17 -15.32 2.84 9.04
C HIS A 17 -14.47 3.18 10.26
N GLY A 18 -14.40 4.48 10.58
CA GLY A 18 -13.64 4.96 11.73
C GLY A 18 -12.13 5.03 11.47
N SER A 19 -11.37 5.32 12.52
CA SER A 19 -9.91 5.41 12.49
C SER A 19 -9.31 4.38 13.45
N HIS A 20 -8.33 3.62 12.96
CA HIS A 20 -7.76 2.48 13.67
C HIS A 20 -6.38 2.81 14.26
N SER A 21 -6.09 2.28 15.43
CA SER A 21 -4.78 2.47 16.05
C SER A 21 -3.67 1.85 15.17
N PRO A 22 -2.48 2.46 15.05
CA PRO A 22 -1.38 1.92 14.26
C PRO A 22 -0.92 0.52 14.68
N ASP A 23 -1.09 0.18 15.96
CA ASP A 23 -0.75 -1.11 16.56
C ASP A 23 -1.93 -2.10 16.57
N SER A 24 -3.09 -1.72 16.03
CA SER A 24 -4.22 -2.63 15.89
C SER A 24 -3.89 -3.78 14.92
N GLU A 25 -4.45 -4.95 15.20
CA GLU A 25 -4.26 -6.15 14.36
C GLU A 25 -4.59 -5.87 12.89
N LEU A 26 -5.67 -5.13 12.62
CA LEU A 26 -6.06 -4.72 11.27
C LEU A 26 -4.95 -3.95 10.54
N VAL A 27 -4.38 -2.93 11.17
CA VAL A 27 -3.36 -2.08 10.54
C VAL A 27 -2.06 -2.87 10.35
N VAL A 28 -1.68 -3.68 11.33
CA VAL A 28 -0.50 -4.54 11.27
C VAL A 28 -0.65 -5.59 10.15
N GLU A 29 -1.78 -6.29 10.09
CA GLU A 29 -2.08 -7.28 9.06
C GLU A 29 -2.06 -6.65 7.66
N TRP A 30 -2.77 -5.53 7.47
CA TRP A 30 -2.82 -4.84 6.20
C TRP A 30 -1.42 -4.39 5.72
N ARG A 31 -0.58 -3.85 6.61
CA ARG A 31 0.80 -3.46 6.29
C ARG A 31 1.66 -4.67 5.96
N ALA A 32 1.54 -5.75 6.73
CA ALA A 32 2.28 -6.99 6.48
C ALA A 32 1.91 -7.60 5.12
N LEU A 33 0.62 -7.66 4.80
CA LEU A 33 0.14 -8.13 3.49
C LEU A 33 0.65 -7.24 2.35
N THR A 34 0.68 -5.93 2.56
CA THR A 34 1.22 -4.99 1.57
C THR A 34 2.70 -5.29 1.30
N LEU A 35 3.53 -5.47 2.33
CA LEU A 35 4.95 -5.84 2.15
C LEU A 35 5.11 -7.19 1.46
N ALA A 36 4.36 -8.20 1.89
CA ALA A 36 4.43 -9.54 1.28
C ALA A 36 4.04 -9.53 -0.22
N LEU A 37 3.09 -8.69 -0.61
CA LEU A 37 2.72 -8.51 -2.02
C LEU A 37 3.76 -7.70 -2.80
N LEU A 38 4.46 -6.75 -2.17
CA LEU A 38 5.54 -6.00 -2.82
C LEU A 38 6.71 -6.91 -3.19
N ASP A 39 7.06 -7.88 -2.34
CA ASP A 39 8.08 -8.89 -2.65
C ASP A 39 7.73 -9.73 -3.89
N ARG A 40 6.43 -9.97 -4.13
CA ARG A 40 5.94 -10.66 -5.32
C ARG A 40 5.84 -9.75 -6.53
N LEU A 41 5.49 -8.47 -6.33
CA LEU A 41 5.32 -7.49 -7.39
C LEU A 41 6.66 -7.05 -7.99
N ALA A 42 7.69 -6.88 -7.17
CA ALA A 42 9.00 -6.39 -7.61
C ALA A 42 9.64 -7.21 -8.75
N PRO A 43 9.69 -8.56 -8.72
CA PRO A 43 10.20 -9.34 -9.85
C PRO A 43 9.32 -9.21 -11.11
N LEU A 44 7.99 -9.08 -10.96
CA LEU A 44 7.09 -8.92 -12.10
C LEU A 44 7.35 -7.58 -12.82
N ILE A 45 7.46 -6.48 -12.08
CA ILE A 45 7.79 -5.16 -12.66
C ILE A 45 9.11 -5.20 -13.42
N ARG A 46 10.13 -5.84 -12.83
CA ARG A 46 11.46 -5.99 -13.46
C ARG A 46 11.38 -6.79 -14.75
N GLN A 47 10.60 -7.87 -14.76
CA GLN A 47 10.39 -8.68 -15.95
C GLN A 47 9.69 -7.86 -17.05
N GLU A 48 8.60 -7.17 -16.72
CA GLU A 48 7.84 -6.35 -17.67
C GLU A 48 8.69 -5.21 -18.26
N LEU A 49 9.58 -4.61 -17.47
CA LEU A 49 10.45 -3.52 -17.92
C LEU A 49 11.79 -4.02 -18.49
N ASN A 50 12.05 -5.33 -18.49
CA ASN A 50 13.34 -5.93 -18.86
C ASN A 50 14.53 -5.31 -18.10
N LEU A 51 14.38 -5.10 -16.78
CA LEU A 51 15.38 -4.50 -15.92
C LEU A 51 15.88 -5.50 -14.87
N SER A 52 17.16 -5.39 -14.53
CA SER A 52 17.76 -6.19 -13.45
C SER A 52 17.38 -5.65 -12.06
N GLN A 53 17.58 -6.46 -11.02
CA GLN A 53 17.46 -5.99 -9.63
C GLN A 53 18.44 -4.85 -9.29
N HIS A 54 19.59 -4.79 -9.94
CA HIS A 54 20.55 -3.71 -9.73
C HIS A 54 20.08 -2.40 -10.37
N SER A 55 19.50 -2.48 -11.58
CA SER A 55 18.97 -1.34 -12.32
C SER A 55 17.66 -0.80 -11.73
N LEU A 56 16.85 -1.68 -11.14
CA LEU A 56 15.60 -1.33 -10.47
C LEU A 56 15.54 -1.97 -9.07
N PRO A 57 16.24 -1.39 -8.08
CA PRO A 57 16.28 -1.91 -6.72
C PRO A 57 14.91 -1.79 -6.03
N LEU A 58 14.68 -2.60 -4.99
CA LEU A 58 13.40 -2.63 -4.29
C LEU A 58 13.00 -1.23 -3.76
N GLY A 59 13.94 -0.47 -3.20
CA GLY A 59 13.66 0.89 -2.71
C GLY A 59 13.10 1.84 -3.79
N ALA A 60 13.56 1.73 -5.04
CA ALA A 60 13.03 2.53 -6.14
C ALA A 60 11.58 2.14 -6.49
N ILE A 61 11.26 0.84 -6.43
CA ILE A 61 9.91 0.32 -6.62
C ILE A 61 8.99 0.77 -5.48
N LEU A 62 9.49 0.79 -4.24
CA LEU A 62 8.73 1.20 -3.06
C LEU A 62 8.38 2.69 -3.11
N GLU A 63 9.40 3.55 -3.11
CA GLU A 63 9.26 5.00 -2.99
C GLU A 63 8.76 5.66 -4.29
N GLY A 64 9.41 5.34 -5.41
CA GLY A 64 9.09 5.95 -6.71
C GLY A 64 7.91 5.30 -7.43
N GLY A 65 7.64 4.02 -7.15
CA GLY A 65 6.52 3.28 -7.73
C GLY A 65 5.31 3.27 -6.81
N THR A 66 5.31 2.36 -5.84
CA THR A 66 4.10 1.97 -5.13
C THR A 66 3.53 3.04 -4.21
N TRP A 67 4.36 3.87 -3.59
CA TRP A 67 3.89 5.00 -2.79
C TRP A 67 3.24 6.07 -3.67
N ALA A 68 3.91 6.48 -4.75
CA ALA A 68 3.39 7.47 -5.70
C ALA A 68 2.06 7.01 -6.33
N THR A 69 2.02 5.78 -6.86
CA THR A 69 0.80 5.18 -7.41
C THR A 69 -0.28 5.06 -6.34
N GLY A 70 0.07 4.63 -5.11
CA GLY A 70 -0.87 4.53 -4.00
C GLY A 70 -1.50 5.87 -3.64
N ARG A 71 -0.71 6.95 -3.59
CA ARG A 71 -1.19 8.31 -3.31
C ARG A 71 -2.09 8.83 -4.43
N GLN A 72 -1.71 8.60 -5.68
CA GLN A 72 -2.53 8.97 -6.83
C GLN A 72 -3.91 8.29 -6.77
N LEU A 73 -3.93 6.96 -6.59
CA LEU A 73 -5.18 6.20 -6.47
C LEU A 73 -6.04 6.65 -5.30
N ALA A 74 -5.42 7.03 -4.18
CA ALA A 74 -6.14 7.57 -3.03
C ALA A 74 -6.89 8.85 -3.39
N PHE A 75 -6.26 9.78 -4.13
CA PHE A 75 -6.92 11.00 -4.61
C PHE A 75 -7.98 10.73 -5.68
N GLU A 76 -7.77 9.74 -6.54
CA GLU A 76 -8.76 9.32 -7.54
C GLU A 76 -10.01 8.74 -6.88
N LYS A 77 -9.86 7.99 -5.78
CA LYS A 77 -10.98 7.36 -5.07
C LYS A 77 -11.61 8.21 -3.97
N ARG A 78 -10.86 9.16 -3.37
CA ARG A 78 -11.26 9.93 -2.19
C ARG A 78 -10.74 11.36 -2.31
N ALA A 79 -11.62 12.35 -2.10
CA ALA A 79 -11.33 13.76 -2.33
C ALA A 79 -10.15 14.32 -1.49
N ASN A 80 -9.93 13.77 -0.30
CA ASN A 80 -8.84 14.17 0.60
C ASN A 80 -7.54 13.38 0.38
N GLY A 81 -7.55 12.35 -0.49
CA GLY A 81 -6.39 11.50 -0.71
C GLY A 81 -6.06 10.58 0.46
N ASP A 82 -7.01 10.35 1.37
CA ASP A 82 -6.80 9.46 2.50
C ASP A 82 -6.57 8.00 2.05
N PRO A 83 -5.77 7.24 2.80
CA PRO A 83 -5.61 5.81 2.55
C PRO A 83 -6.94 5.07 2.66
N PRO A 84 -7.07 3.87 2.05
CA PRO A 84 -8.28 3.06 2.11
C PRO A 84 -8.68 2.66 3.53
N ILE A 85 -7.71 2.45 4.43
CA ILE A 85 -7.94 2.25 5.87
C ILE A 85 -7.37 3.46 6.60
N THR A 86 -8.24 4.19 7.32
CA THR A 86 -7.83 5.35 8.10
C THR A 86 -7.09 4.91 9.36
N VAL A 87 -5.87 5.41 9.54
CA VAL A 87 -5.03 5.12 10.70
C VAL A 87 -4.94 6.35 11.57
N GLN A 88 -5.03 6.18 12.89
CA GLN A 88 -4.82 7.24 13.85
C GLN A 88 -3.35 7.65 13.81
N SER A 89 -3.06 8.87 13.36
CA SER A 89 -1.70 9.38 13.33
C SER A 89 -1.62 10.70 14.09
N ASN A 90 -0.61 10.80 14.96
CA ASN A 90 -0.18 12.05 15.59
C ASN A 90 1.08 12.62 14.92
N GLY A 91 1.43 12.11 13.73
CA GLY A 91 2.61 12.54 12.97
C GLY A 91 3.93 11.88 13.40
N THR A 92 3.93 10.97 14.37
CA THR A 92 5.16 10.27 14.82
C THR A 92 5.29 8.84 14.31
N ILE A 93 4.24 8.30 13.67
CA ILE A 93 4.18 6.92 13.22
C ILE A 93 3.91 6.92 11.71
N PHE A 94 4.84 6.33 10.96
CA PHE A 94 4.75 6.11 9.51
C PHE A 94 4.03 4.82 9.19
#